data_AF-A0A831X687-F1
#
_entry.id   AF-A0A831X687-F1
#
_cell.length_a   1.000
_cell.length_b   1.000
_cell.length_c   1.000
_cell.angle_alpha   90.00
_cell.angle_beta   90.00
_cell.angle_gamma   90.00
#
_symmetry.space_group_name_H-M   'P 1'
#
loop_
_entity.id
_entity.type
_entity.pdbx_description
1 polymer ?
#
loop_
_entity_poly.entity_id
_entity_poly.type
_entity_poly.pdbx_seq_one_letter_code
_entity_poly.pdbx_strand_id
1 'polypeptide(L)'
;MSSSATANRSWVPRPFGPRWLRNWLARHQHPVSFVLHVIGIPMTIAALPFLIMGEYWWMLGLFLGGYFLQWVGHKIEGNDVGEIIPIKRLLGLPYVAISPRFQNPDQPASDQRSASA
;
A
#
# COMPACT_ATOMS: atom_id res chain seq x y z
N MET A 1 23.78 29.67 13.93
CA MET A 1 24.59 28.84 13.00
C MET A 1 24.19 27.39 13.20
N SER A 2 23.73 26.77 12.10
CA SER A 2 23.47 25.34 11.87
C SER A 2 22.55 24.58 12.81
N SER A 3 21.25 24.63 12.49
CA SER A 3 20.29 23.59 12.88
C SER A 3 20.77 22.23 12.37
N SER A 4 20.95 21.31 13.30
CA SER A 4 21.23 19.89 13.07
C SER A 4 20.22 19.29 12.10
N ALA A 5 20.68 19.01 10.88
CA ALA A 5 19.99 18.19 9.91
C ALA A 5 19.91 16.76 10.45
N THR A 6 18.83 16.45 11.18
CA THR A 6 18.41 15.08 11.45
C THR A 6 18.18 14.43 10.09
N ALA A 7 19.16 13.62 9.65
CA ALA A 7 19.02 12.74 8.52
C ALA A 7 17.84 11.81 8.79
N ASN A 8 16.67 12.21 8.31
CA ASN A 8 15.43 11.46 8.39
C ASN A 8 15.66 10.13 7.64
N ARG A 9 15.98 9.06 8.37
CA ARG A 9 16.08 7.70 7.83
C ARG A 9 14.67 7.26 7.43
N SER A 10 14.28 7.58 6.20
CA SER A 10 13.15 6.92 5.56
C SER A 10 13.52 5.44 5.42
N TRP A 11 12.92 4.57 6.22
CA TRP A 11 13.11 3.12 6.15
C TRP A 11 12.60 2.52 4.84
N VAL A 12 11.77 3.27 4.12
CA VAL A 12 11.27 2.92 2.80
C VAL A 12 12.28 3.40 1.76
N PRO A 13 12.74 2.51 0.85
CA PRO A 13 13.69 2.87 -0.19
C PRO A 13 13.17 4.03 -1.06
N ARG A 14 14.09 4.88 -1.52
CA ARG A 14 13.73 5.92 -2.49
C ARG A 14 13.21 5.28 -3.78
N PRO A 15 12.14 5.84 -4.37
CA PRO A 15 11.48 5.24 -5.53
C PRO A 15 12.38 5.29 -6.78
N PHE A 16 13.12 4.21 -7.03
CA PHE A 16 13.82 3.93 -8.28
C PHE A 16 13.17 2.72 -8.97
N GLY A 17 13.11 2.73 -10.30
CA GLY A 17 12.55 1.62 -11.09
C GLY A 17 11.19 1.90 -11.73
N PRO A 18 10.44 0.84 -12.11
CA PRO A 18 9.20 0.96 -12.87
C PRO A 18 8.11 1.79 -12.17
N ARG A 19 7.19 2.37 -12.95
CA ARG A 19 6.09 3.20 -12.43
C ARG A 19 5.25 2.49 -11.35
N TRP A 20 4.94 1.21 -11.53
CA TRP A 20 4.17 0.43 -10.54
C TRP A 20 4.88 0.34 -9.19
N LEU A 21 6.20 0.13 -9.19
CA LEU A 21 7.00 0.04 -7.96
C LEU A 21 7.08 1.40 -7.27
N ARG A 22 7.29 2.46 -8.05
CA ARG A 22 7.30 3.84 -7.54
C ARG A 22 5.96 4.21 -6.90
N ASN A 23 4.85 3.85 -7.53
CA ASN A 23 3.51 4.08 -6.99
C ASN A 23 3.24 3.25 -5.74
N TRP A 24 3.69 1.99 -5.73
CA TRP A 24 3.58 1.14 -4.55
C TRP A 24 4.40 1.72 -3.39
N LEU A 25 5.66 2.11 -3.61
CA LEU A 25 6.49 2.74 -2.58
C LEU A 25 5.85 4.01 -2.05
N ALA A 26 5.34 4.89 -2.91
CA ALA A 26 4.68 6.14 -2.50
C ALA A 26 3.46 5.94 -1.58
N ARG A 27 2.82 4.77 -1.63
CA ARG A 27 1.64 4.42 -0.82
C ARG A 27 1.96 3.71 0.49
N HIS A 28 3.21 3.31 0.71
CA HIS A 28 3.62 2.53 1.88
C HIS A 28 4.86 3.17 2.47
N GLN A 29 4.71 4.38 3.02
CA GLN A 29 5.79 5.16 3.61
C GLN A 29 5.96 4.84 5.11
N HIS A 30 4.92 4.37 5.79
CA HIS A 30 5.02 3.96 7.19
C HIS A 30 5.82 2.65 7.32
N PRO A 31 6.88 2.56 8.16
CA PRO A 31 7.74 1.37 8.22
C PRO A 31 6.99 0.07 8.51
N VAL A 32 6.04 0.10 9.44
CA VAL A 32 5.21 -1.06 9.77
C VAL A 32 4.29 -1.44 8.61
N SER A 33 3.70 -0.46 7.92
CA SER A 33 2.84 -0.71 6.76
C SER A 33 3.63 -1.38 5.64
N PHE A 34 4.83 -0.86 5.36
CA PHE A 34 5.75 -1.41 4.39
C PHE A 34 6.13 -2.86 4.70
N VAL A 35 6.58 -3.16 5.92
CA VAL A 35 6.96 -4.53 6.33
C VAL A 35 5.77 -5.49 6.23
N LEU A 36 4.59 -5.08 6.69
CA LEU A 36 3.38 -5.90 6.59
C LEU A 36 3.04 -6.25 5.14
N HIS A 37 3.23 -5.32 4.20
CA HIS A 37 3.01 -5.60 2.78
C HIS A 37 4.10 -6.46 2.15
N VAL A 38 5.38 -6.23 2.51
CA VAL A 38 6.50 -7.05 2.05
C VAL A 38 6.33 -8.52 2.45
N ILE A 39 5.68 -8.79 3.58
CA ILE A 39 5.33 -10.16 4.02
C ILE A 39 4.01 -10.63 3.41
N GLY A 40 2.97 -9.79 3.47
CA GLY A 40 1.61 -10.14 3.06
C GLY A 40 1.48 -10.45 1.57
N ILE A 41 2.18 -9.70 0.69
CA ILE A 41 2.12 -9.92 -0.76
C ILE A 41 2.67 -11.31 -1.14
N PRO A 42 3.89 -11.71 -0.74
CA PRO A 42 4.38 -13.06 -0.98
C PRO A 42 3.47 -14.15 -0.42
N MET A 43 2.89 -13.97 0.77
CA MET A 43 1.94 -14.93 1.34
C MET A 43 0.71 -15.11 0.43
N THR A 44 0.09 -14.01 0.00
CA THR A 44 -1.08 -14.08 -0.89
C THR A 44 -0.73 -14.70 -2.24
N ILE A 45 0.45 -14.42 -2.80
CA ILE A 45 0.92 -15.06 -4.04
C ILE A 45 1.18 -16.55 -3.83
N ALA A 46 1.78 -16.93 -2.70
CA ALA A 46 2.07 -18.31 -2.35
C ALA A 46 0.82 -19.17 -2.18
N ALA A 47 -0.36 -18.58 -1.97
CA ALA A 47 -1.62 -19.31 -1.93
C ALA A 47 -2.01 -19.96 -3.28
N LEU A 48 -1.57 -19.40 -4.42
CA LEU A 48 -1.91 -19.85 -5.77
C LEU A 48 -1.48 -21.31 -6.08
N PRO A 49 -0.25 -21.75 -5.80
CA PRO A 49 0.14 -23.15 -6.01
C PRO A 49 -0.70 -24.12 -5.16
N PHE A 50 -1.04 -23.76 -3.91
CA PHE A 50 -1.89 -24.61 -3.06
C PHE A 50 -3.32 -24.73 -3.62
N LEU A 51 -3.83 -23.69 -4.30
CA LEU A 51 -5.11 -23.78 -5.00
C LEU A 51 -5.07 -24.85 -6.10
N ILE A 52 -3.99 -24.89 -6.89
CA ILE A 52 -3.82 -25.85 -8.00
C ILE A 52 -3.63 -27.28 -7.47
N MET A 53 -2.97 -27.44 -6.32
CA MET A 53 -2.73 -28.74 -5.67
C MET A 53 -3.96 -29.28 -4.92
N GLY A 54 -5.04 -28.49 -4.78
CA GLY A 54 -6.23 -28.87 -4.01
C GLY A 54 -6.05 -28.75 -2.49
N GLU A 55 -4.97 -28.11 -2.04
CA GLU A 55 -4.62 -27.92 -0.63
C GLU A 55 -5.34 -26.69 -0.06
N TYR A 56 -6.66 -26.76 0.00
CA TYR A 56 -7.52 -25.59 0.25
C TYR A 56 -7.28 -24.92 1.61
N TRP A 57 -6.90 -25.67 2.65
CA TRP A 57 -6.62 -25.09 3.97
C TRP A 57 -5.38 -24.20 3.96
N TRP A 58 -4.31 -24.64 3.30
CA TRP A 58 -3.09 -23.85 3.13
C TRP A 58 -3.33 -22.66 2.22
N MET A 59 -4.03 -22.87 1.11
CA MET A 59 -4.45 -21.79 0.22
C MET A 59 -5.23 -20.72 0.98
N LEU A 60 -6.26 -21.11 1.73
CA LEU A 60 -7.13 -20.18 2.44
C LEU A 60 -6.36 -19.45 3.56
N GLY A 61 -5.54 -20.16 4.33
CA GLY A 61 -4.73 -19.59 5.39
C GLY A 61 -3.73 -18.55 4.88
N LEU A 62 -3.01 -18.87 3.79
CA LEU A 62 -2.06 -17.95 3.17
C LEU A 62 -2.75 -16.74 2.53
N PHE A 63 -3.87 -16.97 1.83
CA PHE A 63 -4.63 -15.91 1.18
C PHE A 63 -5.22 -14.94 2.21
N LEU A 64 -6.00 -15.45 3.17
CA LEU A 64 -6.64 -14.62 4.19
C LEU A 64 -5.61 -13.98 5.14
N GLY A 65 -4.60 -14.74 5.56
CA GLY A 65 -3.53 -14.23 6.42
C GLY A 65 -2.72 -13.14 5.72
N GLY A 66 -2.30 -13.37 4.47
CA GLY A 66 -1.58 -12.39 3.67
C GLY A 66 -2.40 -11.13 3.39
N TYR A 67 -3.68 -11.28 3.04
CA TYR A 67 -4.60 -10.16 2.82
C TYR A 67 -4.82 -9.36 4.12
N PHE A 68 -4.97 -10.05 5.26
CA PHE A 68 -5.15 -9.40 6.55
C PHE A 68 -3.94 -8.52 6.92
N LEU A 69 -2.70 -9.01 6.72
CA LEU A 69 -1.50 -8.19 6.97
C LEU A 69 -1.48 -6.93 6.09
N GLN A 70 -1.79 -7.06 4.80
CA GLN A 70 -1.86 -5.92 3.88
C GLN A 70 -2.94 -4.91 4.31
N TRP A 71 -4.12 -5.40 4.68
CA TRP A 71 -5.20 -4.57 5.20
C TRP A 71 -4.79 -3.81 6.46
N VAL A 72 -4.16 -4.48 7.44
CA VAL A 72 -3.63 -3.83 8.64
C VAL A 72 -2.59 -2.77 8.27
N GLY A 73 -1.70 -3.06 7.31
CA GLY A 73 -0.75 -2.08 6.79
C GLY A 73 -1.42 -0.81 6.27
N HIS A 74 -2.44 -0.96 5.43
CA HIS A 74 -3.24 0.17 4.92
C HIS A 74 -3.94 0.96 6.02
N LYS A 75 -4.47 0.28 7.05
CA LYS A 75 -5.08 0.94 8.22
C LYS A 75 -4.06 1.77 9.01
N ILE A 76 -2.83 1.28 9.17
CA ILE A 76 -1.75 1.99 9.85
C ILE A 76 -1.27 3.19 9.02
N GLU A 77 -1.10 2.99 7.71
CA GLU A 77 -0.72 4.03 6.76
C GLU A 77 -1.75 5.18 6.73
N GLY A 78 -3.04 4.82 6.76
CA GLY A 78 -4.16 5.75 6.62
C GLY A 78 -4.59 5.97 5.17
N ASN A 79 -4.39 4.99 4.29
CA ASN A 79 -4.88 5.00 2.92
C ASN A 79 -5.82 3.82 2.64
N ASP A 80 -6.59 3.93 1.56
CA ASP A 80 -7.48 2.87 1.11
C ASP A 80 -6.70 1.73 0.45
N VAL A 81 -7.23 0.53 0.63
CA VAL A 81 -6.74 -0.71 0.03
C VAL A 81 -6.80 -0.60 -1.50
N GLY A 82 -5.77 -1.11 -2.18
CA GLY A 82 -5.57 -0.94 -3.62
C GLY A 82 -6.76 -1.35 -4.49
N GLU A 83 -7.42 -2.46 -4.14
CA GLU A 83 -8.58 -3.03 -4.83
C GLU A 83 -9.86 -2.21 -4.62
N ILE A 84 -9.97 -1.50 -3.49
CA ILE A 84 -11.15 -0.69 -3.15
C ILE A 84 -11.11 0.65 -3.90
N ILE A 85 -9.93 1.18 -4.17
CA ILE A 85 -9.78 2.47 -4.88
C ILE A 85 -10.41 2.50 -6.26
N PRO A 86 -10.17 1.54 -7.19
CA PRO A 86 -10.84 1.56 -8.49
C PRO A 86 -12.36 1.39 -8.35
N ILE A 87 -12.83 0.63 -7.35
CA ILE A 87 -14.27 0.50 -7.06
C ILE A 87 -14.85 1.83 -6.61
N LYS A 88 -14.25 2.49 -5.62
CA LYS A 88 -14.67 3.82 -5.14
C LYS A 88 -14.61 4.85 -6.26
N ARG A 89 -13.54 4.83 -7.06
CA ARG A 89 -13.38 5.72 -8.22
C ARG A 89 -14.49 5.50 -9.26
N LEU A 90 -14.86 4.25 -9.54
CA LEU A 90 -15.95 3.91 -10.44
C LEU A 90 -17.31 4.41 -9.90
N LEU A 91 -17.51 4.35 -8.59
CA LEU A 91 -18.72 4.81 -7.90
C LEU A 91 -18.73 6.31 -7.59
N GLY A 92 -17.69 7.06 -7.96
CA GLY A 92 -17.55 8.48 -7.62
C GLY A 92 -17.40 8.77 -6.12
N LEU A 93 -17.04 7.76 -5.32
CA LEU A 93 -16.89 7.87 -3.88
C LEU A 93 -15.50 8.43 -3.50
N PRO A 94 -15.40 9.18 -2.39
CA PRO A 94 -14.12 9.67 -1.90
C PRO A 94 -13.21 8.50 -1.52
N TYR A 95 -11.96 8.57 -1.97
CA TYR A 95 -10.92 7.58 -1.65
C TYR A 95 -9.59 8.27 -1.31
N VAL A 96 -8.76 7.58 -0.54
CA VAL A 96 -7.43 8.03 -0.15
C VAL A 96 -6.38 7.10 -0.75
N ALA A 97 -5.70 7.54 -1.82
CA ALA A 97 -4.63 6.73 -2.42
C ALA A 97 -3.31 6.82 -1.64
N ILE A 98 -2.91 8.04 -1.26
CA ILE A 98 -1.71 8.33 -0.48
C ILE A 98 -2.15 9.03 0.80
N SER A 99 -1.68 8.53 1.94
CA SER A 99 -2.00 9.09 3.25
C SER A 99 -1.57 10.57 3.31
N PRO A 100 -2.43 11.48 3.81
CA PRO A 100 -2.10 12.91 3.97
C PRO A 100 -0.82 13.16 4.77
N ARG A 101 -0.43 12.21 5.63
CA ARG A 101 0.79 12.28 6.45
C ARG A 101 2.08 12.25 5.62
N PHE A 102 2.04 11.70 4.42
CA PHE A 102 3.21 11.48 3.56
C PHE A 102 3.07 12.15 2.19
N GLN A 103 2.07 13.02 2.02
CA GLN A 103 1.90 13.78 0.79
C GLN A 103 2.99 14.83 0.66
N ASN A 104 3.67 14.85 -0.50
CA ASN A 104 4.54 15.96 -0.84
C ASN A 104 3.69 17.18 -1.21
N PRO A 105 3.93 18.37 -0.63
CA PRO A 105 3.22 19.60 -0.97
C PRO A 105 3.26 19.94 -2.47
N ASP A 106 4.32 19.51 -3.16
CA ASP A 106 4.58 19.81 -4.57
C ASP A 106 3.98 18.79 -5.56
N GLN A 107 3.33 17.72 -5.07
CA GLN A 107 2.67 16.76 -5.94
C GLN A 107 1.27 17.25 -6.33
N PRO A 108 0.93 17.33 -7.64
CA PRO A 108 -0.37 17.82 -8.08
C PRO A 108 -1.50 16.94 -7.54
N ALA A 109 -2.59 17.59 -7.11
CA ALA A 109 -3.77 16.96 -6.52
C ALA A 109 -4.53 16.00 -7.46
N SER A 110 -4.06 15.79 -8.69
CA SER A 110 -4.65 14.90 -9.70
C SER A 110 -4.70 13.43 -9.27
N ASP A 111 -3.85 13.02 -8.32
CA ASP A 111 -3.89 11.67 -7.73
C ASP A 111 -4.85 11.57 -6.51
N GLN A 112 -5.43 12.70 -6.07
CA GLN A 112 -6.13 12.84 -4.79
C GLN A 112 -7.58 13.34 -4.87
N ARG A 113 -8.08 13.77 -6.05
CA ARG A 113 -9.49 14.21 -6.20
C ARG A 113 -10.17 13.61 -7.42
N SER A 114 -11.09 12.70 -7.16
CA SER A 114 -12.31 12.47 -7.95
C SER A 114 -13.32 11.75 -7.04
N ALA A 115 -14.55 12.21 -6.82
CA ALA A 115 -15.36 13.20 -7.52
C ALA A 115 -15.68 14.44 -6.65
N SER A 116 -15.45 15.62 -7.22
CA SER A 116 -16.29 16.78 -6.98
C SER A 116 -17.55 16.62 -7.81
N ALA A 117 -18.66 16.29 -7.14
CA ALA A 117 -20.01 16.57 -7.62
C ALA A 117 -20.51 17.81 -6.89
#